data_AF-A0A136N170-F1
#
_entry.id   AF-A0A136N170-F1
#
_cell.length_a   1.000
_cell.length_b   1.000
_cell.length_c   1.000
_cell.angle_alpha   90.00
_cell.angle_beta   90.00
_cell.angle_gamma   90.00
#
_symmetry.space_group_name_H-M   'P 1'
#
loop_
_entity.id
_entity.type
_entity.pdbx_description
1 polymer ?
#
loop_
_entity_poly.entity_id
_entity_poly.type
_entity_poly.pdbx_seq_one_letter_code
_entity_poly.pdbx_strand_id
1 'polypeptide(L)'
;MGFFPLWGNSYYFIYAYQKGVRFISEDGRKTAFNSPEALETLEWIVKFARTYNIQALTNFRTGFGPQTQNPFITGKVAMMVDGSWEPDYWRQYAPDLEYGVTYAPVPEGGEISTWSGGMALVIPRHSSRVEEAWDFIKFFTAEESQEVLARSWNIPSRKAVIQRLHETMPEPWRICADLMDKSHFLPKTPIQDFLFEAIDRMTEVAIFGSKSPQKALQDTAQDVQSALDKFYTQKSYPLLSWPRVIFWSCLIGILMLGVVFYLSKTRGCLAAYTRHDILEGYLFAAPWLIGFIFFTAGPVLVSFLFSFCDYRVLSPARWVGMNNYREMVFEDPLFWKSLWNTAYYTAFHVPLGLCGALLLAVLLNQKVRGMRFFRTIFYIPSIISGVAVSVLWMWILNPEYGILNAALSKIGIQGPGWLTDPAWSKPAIIVMSLWGLGAGMMVLLAALQGIPRHLYESARIDGAGVFLQFIYITVPLLTPALFFNLVIGIIGSFQIFTQAYVMTNGGPLDSTLFYALYLFRTAFQSFRMGYASAMAWILFAVVLSLTLVQMRLAKRWVYYETGGPGK
;
A
#
# COMPACT_ATOMS: atom_id res chain seq x y z
N MET A 1 -16.99 9.41 -24.61
CA MET A 1 -16.82 10.82 -24.13
C MET A 1 -15.97 11.56 -25.16
N GLY A 2 -16.18 12.87 -25.39
CA GLY A 2 -15.35 13.60 -26.36
C GLY A 2 -13.90 13.80 -25.89
N PHE A 3 -13.71 14.05 -24.60
CA PHE A 3 -12.42 14.33 -23.97
C PHE A 3 -12.31 13.62 -22.63
N PHE A 4 -11.12 13.14 -22.27
CA PHE A 4 -10.85 12.57 -20.96
C PHE A 4 -10.14 13.58 -20.03
N PRO A 5 -10.85 14.20 -19.07
CA PRO A 5 -10.24 15.08 -18.07
C PRO A 5 -9.36 14.27 -17.14
N LEU A 6 -8.05 14.39 -17.32
CA LEU A 6 -7.06 13.81 -16.44
C LEU A 6 -6.76 14.76 -15.27
N TRP A 7 -6.57 14.18 -14.09
CA TRP A 7 -6.19 14.89 -12.88
C TRP A 7 -5.12 14.10 -12.12
N GLY A 8 -4.53 14.75 -11.12
CA GLY A 8 -3.38 14.27 -10.38
C GLY A 8 -2.20 15.22 -10.54
N ASN A 9 -1.09 14.87 -9.91
CA ASN A 9 0.10 15.71 -9.87
C ASN A 9 0.62 16.12 -11.26
N SER A 10 0.83 15.19 -12.18
CA SER A 10 1.40 15.45 -13.51
C SER A 10 0.59 16.47 -14.31
N TYR A 11 -0.73 16.42 -14.23
CA TYR A 11 -1.63 17.34 -14.93
C TYR A 11 -1.66 18.70 -14.25
N TYR A 12 -1.70 18.73 -12.92
CA TYR A 12 -1.61 19.97 -12.17
C TYR A 12 -0.32 20.73 -12.51
N PHE A 13 0.83 20.04 -12.61
CA PHE A 13 2.09 20.66 -13.02
C PHE A 13 1.98 21.34 -14.39
N ILE A 14 1.41 20.67 -15.40
CA ILE A 14 1.24 21.25 -16.75
C ILE A 14 0.48 22.58 -16.65
N TYR A 15 -0.72 22.57 -16.09
CA TYR A 15 -1.58 23.76 -16.08
C TYR A 15 -1.05 24.86 -15.16
N ALA A 16 -0.40 24.48 -14.05
CA ALA A 16 0.21 25.45 -13.15
C ALA A 16 1.39 26.17 -13.81
N TYR A 17 2.25 25.45 -14.56
CA TYR A 17 3.33 26.08 -15.32
C TYR A 17 2.81 26.98 -16.44
N GLN A 18 1.73 26.59 -17.12
CA GLN A 18 1.06 27.45 -18.11
C GLN A 18 0.55 28.78 -17.53
N LYS A 19 0.22 28.80 -16.23
CA LYS A 19 -0.16 30.02 -15.48
C LYS A 19 1.02 30.69 -14.76
N GLY A 20 2.26 30.24 -14.99
CA GLY A 20 3.46 30.83 -14.41
C GLY A 20 3.69 30.53 -12.92
N VAL A 21 3.02 29.51 -12.37
CA VAL A 21 3.12 29.14 -10.96
C VAL A 21 4.53 28.64 -10.63
N ARG A 22 5.08 29.14 -9.53
CA ARG A 22 6.31 28.61 -8.93
C ARG A 22 5.95 27.73 -7.74
N PHE A 23 6.57 26.55 -7.64
CA PHE A 23 6.26 25.61 -6.55
C PHE A 23 7.12 25.82 -5.30
N ILE A 24 8.41 26.05 -5.51
CA ILE A 24 9.40 26.24 -4.45
C ILE A 24 10.22 27.48 -4.82
N SER A 25 10.66 28.22 -3.80
CA SER A 25 11.58 29.35 -3.94
C SER A 25 12.90 28.93 -4.58
N GLU A 26 13.63 29.89 -5.15
CA GLU A 26 14.91 29.63 -5.84
C GLU A 26 15.98 29.04 -4.91
N ASP A 27 15.94 29.36 -3.61
CA ASP A 27 16.83 28.78 -2.60
C ASP A 27 16.43 27.36 -2.15
N GLY A 28 15.29 26.85 -2.62
CA GLY A 28 14.77 25.52 -2.29
C GLY A 28 14.10 25.40 -0.93
N ARG A 29 13.98 26.48 -0.15
CA ARG A 29 13.62 26.42 1.28
C ARG A 29 12.17 26.78 1.61
N LYS A 30 11.48 27.49 0.72
CA LYS A 30 10.11 27.94 0.94
C LYS A 30 9.19 27.45 -0.16
N THR A 31 7.95 27.16 0.21
CA THR A 31 6.87 26.94 -0.74
C THR A 31 6.48 28.24 -1.41
N ALA A 32 6.12 28.15 -2.70
CA ALA A 32 5.73 29.30 -3.51
C ALA A 32 4.40 29.12 -4.25
N PHE A 33 3.79 27.92 -4.20
CA PHE A 33 2.57 27.62 -4.98
C PHE A 33 1.26 28.03 -4.29
N ASN A 34 1.29 28.66 -3.12
CA ASN A 34 0.08 29.27 -2.55
C ASN A 34 -0.11 30.68 -3.12
N SER A 35 -0.36 30.77 -4.43
CA SER A 35 -0.53 32.01 -5.18
C SER A 35 -1.92 32.08 -5.84
N PRO A 36 -2.40 33.28 -6.23
CA PRO A 36 -3.66 33.42 -6.96
C PRO A 36 -3.70 32.57 -8.25
N GLU A 37 -2.59 32.50 -8.98
CA GLU A 37 -2.50 31.75 -10.24
C GLU A 37 -2.62 30.24 -10.01
N ALA A 38 -2.06 29.74 -8.90
CA ALA A 38 -2.19 28.35 -8.51
C ALA A 38 -3.62 28.00 -8.08
N LEU A 39 -4.29 28.92 -7.37
CA LEU A 39 -5.70 28.77 -7.03
C LEU A 39 -6.56 28.73 -8.29
N GLU A 40 -6.40 29.69 -9.20
CA GLU A 40 -7.13 29.72 -10.47
C GLU A 40 -6.91 28.43 -11.27
N THR A 41 -5.68 27.91 -11.28
CA THR A 41 -5.35 26.62 -11.92
C THR A 41 -6.14 25.48 -11.28
N LEU A 42 -6.13 25.37 -9.95
CA LEU A 42 -6.84 24.32 -9.23
C LEU A 42 -8.35 24.44 -9.44
N GLU A 43 -8.89 25.65 -9.39
CA GLU A 43 -10.31 25.93 -9.64
C GLU A 43 -10.71 25.59 -11.07
N TRP A 44 -9.86 25.88 -12.05
CA TRP A 44 -10.07 25.50 -13.44
C TRP A 44 -10.11 23.98 -13.61
N ILE A 45 -9.16 23.24 -13.02
CA ILE A 45 -9.15 21.77 -13.03
C ILE A 45 -10.41 21.21 -12.36
N VAL A 46 -10.81 21.77 -11.21
CA VAL A 46 -12.02 21.34 -10.48
C VAL A 46 -13.28 21.64 -11.27
N LYS A 47 -13.41 22.83 -11.85
CA LYS A 47 -14.53 23.22 -12.72
C LYS A 47 -14.63 22.28 -13.91
N PHE A 48 -13.48 21.99 -14.53
CA PHE A 48 -13.39 21.08 -15.66
C PHE A 48 -13.80 19.66 -15.28
N ALA A 49 -13.27 19.12 -14.17
CA ALA A 49 -13.64 17.81 -13.66
C ALA A 49 -15.14 17.72 -13.31
N ARG A 50 -15.72 18.78 -12.71
CA ARG A 50 -17.15 18.85 -12.34
C ARG A 50 -18.09 19.08 -13.51
N THR A 51 -17.60 19.59 -14.64
CA THR A 51 -18.38 19.67 -15.89
C THR A 51 -18.78 18.27 -16.36
N TYR A 52 -18.01 17.26 -15.96
CA TYR A 52 -18.29 15.86 -16.15
C TYR A 52 -18.71 15.20 -14.83
N ASN A 53 -19.38 14.06 -14.90
CA ASN A 53 -19.66 13.27 -13.70
C ASN A 53 -18.35 12.62 -13.22
N ILE A 54 -17.77 13.15 -12.12
CA ILE A 54 -16.49 12.69 -11.54
C ILE A 54 -16.51 11.18 -11.26
N GLN A 55 -17.63 10.66 -10.76
CA GLN A 55 -17.75 9.23 -10.50
C GLN A 55 -17.76 8.43 -11.81
N ALA A 56 -18.49 8.89 -12.83
CA ALA A 56 -18.47 8.28 -14.15
C ALA A 56 -17.08 8.33 -14.80
N LEU A 57 -16.33 9.43 -14.63
CA LEU A 57 -14.95 9.57 -15.09
C LEU A 57 -13.99 8.62 -14.38
N THR A 58 -14.13 8.51 -13.06
CA THR A 58 -13.28 7.63 -12.25
C THR A 58 -13.58 6.17 -12.56
N ASN A 59 -14.86 5.83 -12.77
CA ASN A 59 -15.31 4.52 -13.25
C ASN A 59 -14.78 4.20 -14.65
N PHE A 60 -14.83 5.17 -15.56
CA PHE A 60 -14.29 5.04 -16.91
C PHE A 60 -12.78 4.75 -16.88
N ARG A 61 -12.04 5.46 -16.01
CA ARG A 61 -10.60 5.29 -15.81
C ARG A 61 -10.20 3.89 -15.36
N THR A 62 -11.01 3.24 -14.52
CA THR A 62 -10.69 1.88 -14.04
C THR A 62 -10.98 0.78 -15.05
N GLY A 63 -11.63 1.11 -16.16
CA GLY A 63 -11.75 0.22 -17.32
C GLY A 63 -10.53 0.21 -18.24
N PHE A 64 -9.46 0.94 -17.91
CA PHE A 64 -8.23 0.96 -18.71
C PHE A 64 -7.35 -0.22 -18.30
N GLY A 65 -7.02 -1.08 -19.27
CA GLY A 65 -6.09 -2.18 -19.09
C GLY A 65 -4.69 -1.87 -19.62
N PRO A 66 -3.91 -2.90 -20.03
CA PRO A 66 -2.61 -2.70 -20.70
C PRO A 66 -2.74 -1.80 -21.94
N GLN A 67 -1.63 -1.31 -22.50
CA GLN A 67 -1.60 -0.33 -23.59
C GLN A 67 -2.56 -0.60 -24.78
N THR A 68 -2.88 -1.88 -25.08
CA THR A 68 -3.87 -2.28 -26.10
C THR A 68 -5.33 -1.93 -25.76
N GLN A 69 -5.62 -1.62 -24.49
CA GLN A 69 -6.92 -1.18 -23.98
C GLN A 69 -6.95 0.32 -23.69
N ASN A 70 -6.01 1.09 -24.25
CA ASN A 70 -6.03 2.54 -24.16
C ASN A 70 -7.40 3.06 -24.68
N PRO A 71 -8.10 3.93 -23.92
CA PRO A 71 -9.43 4.41 -24.28
C PRO A 71 -9.47 5.20 -25.58
N PHE A 72 -8.37 5.83 -25.98
CA PHE A 72 -8.26 6.53 -27.25
C PHE A 72 -8.16 5.54 -28.42
N ILE A 73 -7.27 4.54 -28.31
CA ILE A 73 -7.13 3.47 -29.31
C ILE A 73 -8.44 2.69 -29.50
N THR A 74 -9.15 2.43 -28.40
CA THR A 74 -10.43 1.68 -28.42
C THR A 74 -11.64 2.54 -28.81
N GLY A 75 -11.44 3.82 -29.17
CA GLY A 75 -12.50 4.72 -29.60
C GLY A 75 -13.48 5.15 -28.49
N LYS A 76 -13.16 4.89 -27.22
CA LYS A 76 -13.99 5.31 -26.08
C LYS A 76 -13.89 6.82 -25.79
N VAL A 77 -12.74 7.43 -26.12
CA VAL A 77 -12.52 8.88 -26.10
C VAL A 77 -11.98 9.38 -27.43
N ALA A 78 -12.38 10.58 -27.83
CA ALA A 78 -11.88 11.22 -29.05
C ALA A 78 -10.63 12.07 -28.82
N MET A 79 -10.29 12.38 -27.57
CA MET A 79 -9.11 13.19 -27.20
C MET A 79 -8.63 12.84 -25.79
N MET A 80 -7.31 12.84 -25.61
CA MET A 80 -6.61 12.65 -24.33
C MET A 80 -5.37 13.55 -24.25
N VAL A 81 -4.90 13.84 -23.03
CA VAL A 81 -3.64 14.57 -22.78
C VAL A 81 -2.61 13.59 -22.26
N ASP A 82 -1.52 13.39 -22.99
CA ASP A 82 -0.47 12.42 -22.65
C ASP A 82 0.92 12.89 -23.13
N GLY A 83 1.94 12.09 -22.86
CA GLY A 83 3.33 12.37 -23.20
C GLY A 83 3.75 11.94 -24.60
N SER A 84 5.01 12.23 -24.92
CA SER A 84 5.66 11.98 -26.22
C SER A 84 5.84 10.49 -26.58
N TRP A 85 5.59 9.58 -25.64
CA TRP A 85 5.75 8.13 -25.83
C TRP A 85 4.52 7.46 -26.49
N GLU A 86 3.32 8.04 -26.36
CA GLU A 86 2.08 7.43 -26.85
C GLU A 86 2.06 7.20 -28.37
N PRO A 87 2.50 8.13 -29.22
CA PRO A 87 2.51 7.90 -30.67
C PRO A 87 3.34 6.68 -31.11
N ASP A 88 4.39 6.31 -30.37
CA ASP A 88 5.18 5.12 -30.67
C ASP A 88 4.41 3.84 -30.33
N TYR A 89 3.71 3.83 -29.19
CA TYR A 89 2.82 2.73 -28.82
C TYR A 89 1.68 2.55 -29.83
N TRP A 90 1.08 3.63 -30.32
CA TRP A 90 -0.03 3.54 -31.27
C TRP A 90 0.43 2.97 -32.62
N ARG A 91 1.62 3.34 -33.11
CA ARG A 91 2.20 2.68 -34.30
C ARG A 91 2.35 1.17 -34.13
N GLN A 92 2.71 0.71 -32.93
CA GLN A 92 2.93 -0.71 -32.66
C GLN A 92 1.62 -1.49 -32.50
N TYR A 93 0.64 -0.93 -31.79
CA TYR A 93 -0.57 -1.65 -31.37
C TYR A 93 -1.83 -1.27 -32.14
N ALA A 94 -1.82 -0.17 -32.89
CA ALA A 94 -2.94 0.34 -33.68
C ALA A 94 -2.42 1.09 -34.93
N PRO A 95 -1.73 0.40 -35.86
CA PRO A 95 -1.05 1.05 -36.99
C PRO A 95 -2.00 1.78 -37.96
N ASP A 96 -3.27 1.38 -37.99
CA ASP A 96 -4.30 1.98 -38.84
C ASP A 96 -5.05 3.14 -38.14
N LEU A 97 -4.65 3.52 -36.93
CA LEU A 97 -5.28 4.61 -36.19
C LEU A 97 -4.94 5.96 -36.83
N GLU A 98 -5.96 6.67 -37.31
CA GLU A 98 -5.83 8.06 -37.72
C GLU A 98 -5.95 8.98 -36.51
N TYR A 99 -4.91 9.77 -36.23
CA TYR A 99 -4.87 10.68 -35.10
C TYR A 99 -4.15 11.99 -35.42
N GLY A 100 -4.47 13.04 -34.67
CA GLY A 100 -3.73 14.31 -34.65
C GLY A 100 -3.14 14.58 -33.27
N VAL A 101 -2.08 15.39 -33.21
CA VAL A 101 -1.46 15.82 -31.95
C VAL A 101 -1.44 17.34 -31.90
N THR A 102 -1.68 17.91 -30.73
CA THR A 102 -1.57 19.34 -30.47
C THR A 102 -1.22 19.60 -29.00
N TYR A 103 -1.00 20.86 -28.64
CA TYR A 103 -0.67 21.24 -27.27
C TYR A 103 -1.84 21.01 -26.30
N ALA A 104 -1.51 20.74 -25.04
CA ALA A 104 -2.51 20.64 -23.99
C ALA A 104 -3.30 21.97 -23.87
N PRO A 105 -4.60 21.92 -23.52
CA PRO A 105 -5.42 23.12 -23.35
C PRO A 105 -4.77 24.10 -22.37
N VAL A 106 -4.79 25.39 -22.72
CA VAL A 106 -4.19 26.44 -21.88
C VAL A 106 -5.31 27.13 -21.08
N PRO A 107 -5.21 27.20 -19.73
CA PRO A 107 -6.13 27.96 -18.91
C PRO A 107 -6.15 29.44 -19.31
N GLU A 108 -7.28 30.12 -19.05
CA GLU A 108 -7.44 31.53 -19.44
C GLU A 108 -6.33 32.41 -18.86
N GLY A 109 -5.70 33.22 -19.72
CA GLY A 109 -4.55 34.07 -19.37
C GLY A 109 -3.23 33.32 -19.18
N GLY A 110 -3.15 32.03 -19.53
CA GLY A 110 -1.91 31.25 -19.53
C GLY A 110 -1.18 31.26 -20.87
N GLU A 111 0.03 30.69 -20.89
CA GLU A 111 0.83 30.47 -22.08
C GLU A 111 1.06 28.98 -22.32
N ILE A 112 1.33 28.58 -23.57
CA ILE A 112 1.67 27.19 -23.92
C ILE A 112 2.96 26.80 -23.17
N SER A 113 2.85 25.81 -22.31
CA SER A 113 3.95 25.31 -21.47
C SER A 113 3.66 23.87 -21.06
N THR A 114 4.70 23.16 -20.62
CA THR A 114 4.64 21.79 -20.08
C THR A 114 5.73 21.57 -19.05
N TRP A 115 5.86 20.35 -18.54
CA TRP A 115 7.03 19.93 -17.78
C TRP A 115 7.75 18.74 -18.43
N SER A 116 9.06 18.68 -18.22
CA SER A 116 9.88 17.54 -18.59
C SER A 116 10.36 16.83 -17.33
N GLY A 117 10.07 15.54 -17.24
CA GLY A 117 10.76 14.66 -16.30
C GLY A 117 12.24 14.53 -16.66
N GLY A 118 13.05 14.10 -15.70
CA GLY A 118 14.47 13.83 -15.91
C GLY A 118 14.96 12.71 -15.00
N MET A 119 15.94 11.96 -15.49
CA MET A 119 16.71 11.00 -14.70
C MET A 119 18.04 11.63 -14.33
N ALA A 120 18.44 11.51 -13.06
CA ALA A 120 19.77 11.89 -12.63
C ALA A 120 20.71 10.67 -12.74
N LEU A 121 21.80 10.81 -13.48
CA LEU A 121 22.92 9.86 -13.43
C LEU A 121 23.81 10.24 -12.26
N VAL A 122 23.99 9.33 -11.31
CA VAL A 122 24.74 9.57 -10.08
C VAL A 122 25.88 8.57 -9.97
N ILE A 123 27.11 9.07 -9.77
CA ILE A 123 28.27 8.23 -9.46
C ILE A 123 28.53 8.33 -7.95
N PRO A 124 28.38 7.23 -7.18
CA PRO A 124 28.75 7.22 -5.77
C PRO A 124 30.23 7.51 -5.58
N ARG A 125 30.58 8.36 -4.61
CA ARG A 125 31.97 8.75 -4.30
C ARG A 125 32.90 7.55 -4.01
N HIS A 126 32.34 6.44 -3.57
CA HIS A 126 33.07 5.22 -3.19
C HIS A 126 32.99 4.11 -4.25
N SER A 127 32.54 4.41 -5.47
CA SER A 127 32.55 3.44 -6.57
C SER A 127 33.99 3.01 -6.88
N SER A 128 34.21 1.72 -7.12
CA SER A 128 35.51 1.20 -7.56
C SER A 128 35.78 1.41 -9.06
N ARG A 129 34.75 1.82 -9.80
CA ARG A 129 34.72 1.94 -11.27
C ARG A 129 34.23 3.33 -11.70
N VAL A 130 34.80 4.38 -11.09
CA VAL A 130 34.37 5.78 -11.33
C VAL A 130 34.66 6.19 -12.76
N GLU A 131 35.84 5.84 -13.28
CA GLU A 131 36.24 6.22 -14.64
C GLU A 131 35.35 5.55 -15.69
N GLU A 132 35.04 4.26 -15.53
CA GLU A 132 34.15 3.55 -16.45
C GLU A 132 32.72 4.08 -16.40
N ALA A 133 32.23 4.44 -15.21
CA ALA A 133 30.94 5.09 -15.07
C ALA A 133 30.94 6.48 -15.73
N TRP A 134 32.04 7.22 -15.62
CA TRP A 134 32.20 8.52 -16.27
C TRP A 134 32.26 8.38 -17.79
N ASP A 135 32.97 7.39 -18.32
CA ASP A 135 33.02 7.09 -19.75
C ASP A 135 31.65 6.65 -20.27
N PHE A 136 30.88 5.88 -19.50
CA PHE A 136 29.50 5.58 -19.84
C PHE A 136 28.64 6.85 -19.88
N ILE A 137 28.76 7.75 -18.89
CA ILE A 137 28.02 9.02 -18.90
C ILE A 137 28.40 9.85 -20.13
N LYS A 138 29.69 9.97 -20.45
CA LYS A 138 30.15 10.66 -21.68
C LYS A 138 29.54 10.02 -22.91
N PHE A 139 29.62 8.69 -23.04
CA PHE A 139 29.05 7.96 -24.16
C PHE A 139 27.53 8.19 -24.26
N PHE A 140 26.79 8.04 -23.16
CA PHE A 140 25.34 8.16 -23.14
C PHE A 140 24.87 9.59 -23.43
N THR A 141 25.64 10.60 -23.00
CA THR A 141 25.33 12.03 -23.22
C THR A 141 26.00 12.63 -24.47
N ALA A 142 26.81 11.83 -25.20
CA ALA A 142 27.40 12.23 -26.47
C ALA A 142 26.32 12.57 -27.49
N GLU A 143 26.60 13.48 -28.43
CA GLU A 143 25.61 13.88 -29.43
C GLU A 143 25.17 12.70 -30.29
N GLU A 144 26.10 11.80 -30.65
CA GLU A 144 25.83 10.64 -31.48
C GLU A 144 24.86 9.67 -30.80
N SER A 145 25.07 9.36 -29.52
CA SER A 145 24.17 8.50 -28.73
C SER A 145 22.80 9.14 -28.53
N GLN A 146 22.78 10.45 -28.26
CA GLN A 146 21.56 11.22 -28.11
C GLN A 146 20.80 11.35 -29.43
N GLU A 147 21.50 11.35 -30.57
CA GLU A 147 20.91 11.29 -31.91
C GLU A 147 20.25 9.94 -32.18
N VAL A 148 20.90 8.83 -31.79
CA VAL A 148 20.28 7.49 -31.88
C VAL A 148 18.97 7.43 -31.10
N LEU A 149 18.96 7.94 -29.85
CA LEU A 149 17.74 8.00 -29.02
C LEU A 149 16.66 8.91 -29.63
N ALA A 150 17.05 10.07 -30.16
CA ALA A 150 16.09 10.98 -30.78
C ALA A 150 15.50 10.42 -32.09
N ARG A 151 16.29 9.66 -32.86
CA ARG A 151 15.83 8.96 -34.07
C ARG A 151 14.92 7.77 -33.78
N SER A 152 15.04 7.17 -32.59
CA SER A 152 14.05 6.22 -32.08
C SER A 152 12.82 6.91 -31.48
N TRP A 153 12.66 8.21 -31.71
CA TRP A 153 11.53 9.02 -31.29
C TRP A 153 11.32 9.07 -29.77
N ASN A 154 12.39 8.79 -29.01
CA ASN A 154 12.39 8.85 -27.56
C ASN A 154 12.96 10.20 -27.13
N ILE A 155 12.07 11.16 -26.90
CA ILE A 155 12.39 12.55 -26.51
C ILE A 155 11.84 12.83 -25.09
N PRO A 156 12.53 13.62 -24.27
CA PRO A 156 13.57 14.61 -24.61
C PRO A 156 14.98 14.04 -24.84
N SER A 157 15.73 14.72 -25.72
CA SER A 157 17.17 14.49 -26.00
C SER A 157 17.92 15.84 -25.95
N ARG A 158 19.23 15.87 -26.25
CA ARG A 158 20.00 17.13 -26.29
C ARG A 158 19.37 18.12 -27.28
N LYS A 159 19.23 19.39 -26.85
CA LYS A 159 18.62 20.45 -27.65
C LYS A 159 19.23 20.58 -29.05
N ALA A 160 20.56 20.53 -29.17
CA ALA A 160 21.25 20.60 -30.46
C ALA A 160 20.90 19.43 -31.41
N VAL A 161 20.69 18.24 -30.85
CA VAL A 161 20.28 17.04 -31.61
C VAL A 161 18.84 17.18 -32.08
N ILE A 162 17.94 17.60 -31.19
CA ILE A 162 16.53 17.83 -31.52
C ILE A 162 16.40 18.88 -32.63
N GLN A 163 17.11 20.00 -32.53
CA GLN A 163 17.12 21.05 -33.55
C GLN A 163 17.60 20.55 -34.92
N ARG A 164 18.62 19.68 -34.95
CA ARG A 164 19.16 19.09 -36.19
C ARG A 164 18.17 18.12 -36.84
N LEU A 165 17.48 17.33 -36.02
CA LEU A 165 16.55 16.33 -36.50
C LEU A 165 15.14 16.89 -36.77
N HIS A 166 14.83 18.10 -36.30
CA HIS A 166 13.50 18.70 -36.30
C HIS A 166 12.75 18.59 -37.64
N GLU A 167 13.42 18.97 -38.73
CA GLU A 167 12.82 18.94 -40.08
C GLU A 167 12.53 17.52 -40.58
N THR A 168 13.28 16.53 -40.09
CA THR A 168 13.12 15.11 -40.43
C THR A 168 12.19 14.37 -39.46
N MET A 169 11.75 15.02 -38.38
CA MET A 169 10.84 14.39 -37.41
C MET A 169 9.42 14.31 -37.97
N PRO A 170 8.73 13.17 -37.81
CA PRO A 170 7.30 13.08 -38.04
C PRO A 170 6.54 14.08 -37.17
N GLU A 171 5.44 14.60 -37.70
CA GLU A 171 4.67 15.69 -37.11
C GLU A 171 4.39 15.54 -35.59
N PRO A 172 3.95 14.37 -35.06
CA PRO A 172 3.66 14.24 -33.63
C PRO A 172 4.86 14.56 -32.72
N TRP A 173 6.06 14.10 -33.09
CA TRP A 173 7.28 14.34 -32.30
C TRP A 173 7.84 15.73 -32.52
N ARG A 174 7.61 16.31 -33.70
CA ARG A 174 7.99 17.70 -33.98
C ARG A 174 7.23 18.68 -33.07
N ILE A 175 5.93 18.45 -32.85
CA ILE A 175 5.12 19.24 -31.90
C ILE A 175 5.65 19.10 -30.46
N CYS A 176 6.00 17.88 -30.04
CA CYS A 176 6.63 17.67 -28.73
C CYS A 176 8.01 18.34 -28.63
N ALA A 177 8.79 18.35 -29.71
CA ALA A 177 10.08 19.02 -29.78
C ALA A 177 9.94 20.54 -29.67
N ASP A 178 8.96 21.14 -30.33
CA ASP A 178 8.66 22.58 -30.24
C ASP A 178 8.28 22.99 -28.80
N LEU A 179 7.62 22.10 -28.07
CA LEU A 179 7.21 22.33 -26.69
C LEU A 179 8.40 22.35 -25.71
N MET A 180 9.55 21.76 -26.08
CA MET A 180 10.72 21.66 -25.20
C MET A 180 11.28 23.01 -24.78
N ASP A 181 11.24 24.00 -25.67
CA ASP A 181 11.70 25.37 -25.39
C ASP A 181 10.83 26.11 -24.36
N LYS A 182 9.61 25.61 -24.14
CA LYS A 182 8.65 26.12 -23.15
C LYS A 182 8.42 25.13 -22.00
N SER A 183 9.26 24.09 -21.89
CA SER A 183 9.13 23.07 -20.85
C SER A 183 9.85 23.51 -19.56
N HIS A 184 9.25 23.16 -18.42
CA HIS A 184 9.84 23.36 -17.09
C HIS A 184 10.37 22.05 -16.52
N PHE A 185 11.46 22.11 -15.77
CA PHE A 185 11.85 21.00 -14.91
C PHE A 185 10.97 20.97 -13.67
N LEU A 186 10.68 19.77 -13.18
CA LEU A 186 10.04 19.62 -11.88
C LEU A 186 10.82 20.37 -10.78
N PRO A 187 10.14 20.85 -9.72
CA PRO A 187 10.78 21.60 -8.66
C PRO A 187 11.91 20.79 -8.03
N LYS A 188 13.12 21.35 -8.01
CA LYS A 188 14.29 20.71 -7.40
C LYS A 188 14.18 20.83 -5.88
N THR A 189 13.83 19.74 -5.22
CA THR A 189 13.65 19.74 -3.77
C THR A 189 14.11 18.42 -3.14
N PRO A 190 14.69 18.47 -1.93
CA PRO A 190 15.04 17.27 -1.18
C PRO A 190 13.84 16.43 -0.73
N ILE A 191 12.61 16.94 -0.89
CA ILE A 191 11.36 16.26 -0.53
C ILE A 191 10.48 15.99 -1.76
N GLN A 192 11.09 15.72 -2.91
CA GLN A 192 10.38 15.63 -4.19
C GLN A 192 9.21 14.64 -4.17
N ASP A 193 9.39 13.44 -3.61
CA ASP A 193 8.33 12.43 -3.53
C ASP A 193 7.14 12.93 -2.69
N PHE A 194 7.43 13.57 -1.55
CA PHE A 194 6.40 14.14 -0.69
C PHE A 194 5.62 15.26 -1.39
N LEU A 195 6.32 16.15 -2.11
CA LEU A 195 5.67 17.21 -2.90
C LEU A 195 4.74 16.60 -3.96
N PHE A 196 5.21 15.57 -4.66
CA PHE A 196 4.46 14.92 -5.73
C PHE A 196 3.17 14.26 -5.21
N GLU A 197 3.26 13.56 -4.08
CA GLU A 197 2.10 12.98 -3.41
C GLU A 197 1.17 14.05 -2.81
N ALA A 198 1.72 15.12 -2.25
CA ALA A 198 0.94 16.20 -1.64
C ALA A 198 0.10 16.93 -2.69
N ILE A 199 0.67 17.22 -3.86
CA ILE A 199 -0.07 17.82 -4.99
C ILE A 199 -1.11 16.84 -5.52
N ASP A 200 -0.80 15.55 -5.63
CA ASP A 200 -1.78 14.55 -6.08
C ASP A 200 -3.00 14.52 -5.15
N ARG A 201 -2.77 14.39 -3.83
CA ARG A 201 -3.82 14.46 -2.81
C ARG A 201 -4.58 15.78 -2.85
N MET A 202 -3.89 16.91 -3.02
CA MET A 202 -4.51 18.24 -3.13
C MET A 202 -5.54 18.29 -4.26
N THR A 203 -5.17 17.79 -5.45
CA THR A 203 -6.10 17.73 -6.59
C THR A 203 -7.28 16.80 -6.30
N GLU A 204 -7.02 15.65 -5.68
CA GLU A 204 -8.05 14.67 -5.35
C GLU A 204 -9.08 15.23 -4.36
N VAL A 205 -8.65 15.80 -3.22
CA VAL A 205 -9.56 16.35 -2.21
C VAL A 205 -10.38 17.53 -2.73
N ALA A 206 -9.83 18.31 -3.67
CA ALA A 206 -10.51 19.44 -4.29
C ALA A 206 -11.56 18.98 -5.32
N ILE A 207 -11.20 18.00 -6.16
CA ILE A 207 -12.09 17.44 -7.19
C ILE A 207 -13.28 16.73 -6.55
N PHE A 208 -13.02 15.81 -5.62
CA PHE A 208 -14.07 15.08 -4.89
C PHE A 208 -14.86 15.98 -3.91
N GLY A 209 -14.53 17.27 -3.80
CA GLY A 209 -15.25 18.24 -2.97
C GLY A 209 -15.11 18.02 -1.47
N SER A 210 -14.12 17.22 -1.03
CA SER A 210 -13.81 17.03 0.40
C SER A 210 -13.26 18.30 1.04
N LYS A 211 -12.57 19.14 0.26
CA LYS A 211 -12.11 20.48 0.66
C LYS A 211 -12.36 21.47 -0.48
N SER A 212 -12.57 22.74 -0.16
CA SER A 212 -12.54 23.81 -1.17
C SER A 212 -11.14 23.92 -1.80
N PRO A 213 -10.99 24.31 -3.08
CA PRO A 213 -9.69 24.53 -3.73
C PRO A 213 -8.74 25.38 -2.90
N GLN A 214 -9.22 26.52 -2.38
CA GLN A 214 -8.44 27.41 -1.51
C GLN A 214 -7.87 26.70 -0.28
N LYS A 215 -8.72 26.00 0.47
CA LYS A 215 -8.29 25.27 1.67
C LYS A 215 -7.34 24.12 1.35
N ALA A 216 -7.60 23.38 0.26
CA ALA A 216 -6.74 22.30 -0.19
C ALA A 216 -5.33 22.80 -0.53
N LEU A 217 -5.24 23.90 -1.28
CA LEU A 217 -3.98 24.56 -1.67
C LEU A 217 -3.20 25.05 -0.44
N GLN A 218 -3.89 25.74 0.48
CA GLN A 218 -3.28 26.27 1.71
C GLN A 218 -2.73 25.17 2.62
N ASP A 219 -3.52 24.13 2.89
CA ASP A 219 -3.10 23.01 3.74
C ASP A 219 -1.89 22.29 3.11
N THR A 220 -1.93 22.09 1.79
CA THR A 220 -0.85 21.42 1.05
C THR A 220 0.44 22.25 1.08
N ALA A 221 0.34 23.57 0.90
CA ALA A 221 1.49 24.46 1.03
C ALA A 221 2.08 24.45 2.45
N GLN A 222 1.25 24.39 3.49
CA GLN A 222 1.70 24.29 4.86
C GLN A 222 2.39 22.94 5.15
N ASP A 223 1.83 21.84 4.64
CA ASP A 223 2.40 20.50 4.80
C ASP A 223 3.76 20.40 4.11
N VAL A 224 3.87 20.89 2.87
CA VAL A 224 5.13 20.93 2.12
C VAL A 224 6.15 21.85 2.80
N GLN A 225 5.73 23.02 3.32
CA GLN A 225 6.63 23.90 4.07
C GLN A 225 7.15 23.22 5.33
N SER A 226 6.29 22.52 6.06
CA SER A 226 6.67 21.80 7.27
C SER A 226 7.67 20.68 6.98
N ALA A 227 7.49 19.97 5.84
CA ALA A 227 8.44 18.97 5.37
C ALA A 227 9.79 19.58 4.96
N LEU A 228 9.79 20.75 4.30
CA LEU A 228 11.01 21.50 3.96
C LEU A 228 11.74 21.97 5.22
N ASP A 229 11.01 22.63 6.12
CA ASP A 229 11.55 23.13 7.38
C ASP A 229 12.18 21.98 8.14
N LYS A 230 11.52 20.83 8.23
CA LYS A 230 12.10 19.64 8.87
C LYS A 230 13.37 19.14 8.20
N PHE A 231 13.44 19.15 6.88
CA PHE A 231 14.64 18.76 6.15
C PHE A 231 15.81 19.71 6.42
N TYR A 232 15.57 21.03 6.42
CA TYR A 232 16.63 22.04 6.58
C TYR A 232 16.95 22.37 8.05
N THR A 233 16.00 22.22 8.96
CA THR A 233 16.15 22.42 10.42
C THR A 233 16.60 21.15 11.14
N GLN A 234 16.79 20.04 10.41
CA GLN A 234 17.33 18.82 10.97
C GLN A 234 18.66 19.13 11.67
N LYS A 235 18.60 19.21 13.00
CA LYS A 235 19.78 19.38 13.84
C LYS A 235 20.76 18.27 13.46
N SER A 236 22.06 18.55 13.49
CA SER A 236 23.10 17.53 13.34
C SER A 236 23.00 16.52 14.48
N TYR A 237 22.06 15.60 14.38
CA TYR A 237 21.89 14.50 15.32
C TYR A 237 23.13 13.62 15.24
N PRO A 238 23.62 13.11 16.39
CA PRO A 238 24.82 12.29 16.41
C PRO A 238 24.60 11.03 15.57
N LEU A 239 25.62 10.64 14.84
CA LEU A 239 25.61 9.38 14.09
C LEU A 239 25.47 8.21 15.07
N LEU A 240 24.69 7.21 14.66
CA LEU A 240 24.58 5.97 15.40
C LEU A 240 25.95 5.26 15.42
N SER A 241 26.52 5.08 16.60
CA SER A 241 27.82 4.42 16.76
C SER A 241 27.63 2.90 16.81
N TRP A 242 27.85 2.23 15.67
CA TRP A 242 27.82 0.77 15.59
C TRP A 242 28.71 0.05 16.62
N PRO A 243 29.94 0.51 16.91
CA PRO A 243 30.75 -0.09 17.98
C PRO A 243 30.05 -0.08 19.35
N ARG A 244 29.36 1.02 19.69
CA ARG A 244 28.59 1.10 20.93
C ARG A 244 27.39 0.15 20.89
N VAL A 245 26.67 0.10 19.78
CA VAL A 245 25.52 -0.81 19.60
C VAL A 245 25.96 -2.26 19.77
N ILE A 246 27.04 -2.67 19.10
CA ILE A 246 27.60 -4.03 19.20
C ILE A 246 28.05 -4.31 20.64
N PHE A 247 28.80 -3.39 21.26
CA PHE A 247 29.25 -3.53 22.65
C PHE A 247 28.09 -3.77 23.62
N TRP A 248 27.05 -2.93 23.57
CA TRP A 248 25.88 -3.08 24.44
C TRP A 248 25.07 -4.34 24.11
N SER A 249 24.94 -4.72 22.83
CA SER A 249 24.27 -5.96 22.43
C SER A 249 24.99 -7.20 22.94
N CYS A 250 26.32 -7.23 22.84
CA CYS A 250 27.16 -8.28 23.39
C CYS A 250 27.08 -8.32 24.93
N LEU A 251 27.11 -7.16 25.59
CA LEU A 251 26.99 -7.08 27.05
C LEU A 251 25.63 -7.63 27.53
N ILE A 252 24.53 -7.23 26.88
CA ILE A 252 23.19 -7.77 27.18
C ILE A 252 23.13 -9.27 26.91
N GLY A 253 23.72 -9.74 25.81
CA GLY A 253 23.82 -11.16 25.50
C GLY A 253 24.58 -11.96 26.56
N ILE A 254 25.72 -11.44 27.04
CA ILE A 254 26.52 -12.05 28.11
C ILE A 254 25.74 -12.04 29.43
N LEU A 255 25.07 -10.93 29.76
CA LEU A 255 24.22 -10.85 30.96
C LEU A 255 23.06 -11.83 30.91
N MET A 256 22.38 -11.95 29.76
CA MET A 256 21.31 -12.93 29.56
C MET A 256 21.82 -14.37 29.70
N LEU A 257 22.97 -14.70 29.10
CA LEU A 257 23.62 -16.00 29.29
C LEU A 257 24.01 -16.24 30.76
N GLY A 258 24.49 -15.20 31.46
CA GLY A 258 24.79 -15.24 32.88
C GLY A 258 23.55 -15.48 33.74
N VAL A 259 22.42 -14.85 33.42
CA VAL A 259 21.12 -15.07 34.07
C VAL A 259 20.61 -16.48 33.80
N VAL A 260 20.68 -16.96 32.55
CA VAL A 260 20.30 -18.34 32.20
C VAL A 260 21.18 -19.36 32.94
N PHE A 261 22.49 -19.11 33.03
CA PHE A 261 23.42 -19.95 33.77
C PHE A 261 23.16 -19.91 35.28
N TYR A 262 22.86 -18.74 35.84
CA TYR A 262 22.49 -18.60 37.25
C TYR A 262 21.17 -19.30 37.58
N LEU A 263 20.15 -19.14 36.72
CA LEU A 263 18.84 -19.81 36.84
C LEU A 263 18.95 -21.33 36.66
N SER A 264 19.82 -21.81 35.77
CA SER A 264 20.06 -23.25 35.59
C SER A 264 20.84 -23.86 36.76
N LYS A 265 21.66 -23.07 37.46
CA LYS A 265 22.37 -23.48 38.68
C LYS A 265 21.50 -23.43 39.94
N THR A 266 20.55 -22.50 40.01
CA THR A 266 19.62 -22.33 41.15
C THR A 266 18.42 -23.27 41.09
N ARG A 267 18.03 -23.74 39.91
CA ARG A 267 17.16 -24.92 39.75
C ARG A 267 17.97 -26.20 39.98
N GLY A 268 18.27 -26.47 41.25
CA GLY A 268 18.78 -27.79 41.66
C GLY A 268 17.81 -28.89 41.24
N CYS A 269 18.35 -30.01 40.74
CA CYS A 269 17.65 -31.23 40.34
C CYS A 269 17.25 -31.35 38.84
N LEU A 270 18.23 -31.32 37.94
CA LEU A 270 18.20 -32.15 36.72
C LEU A 270 19.47 -33.00 36.74
N ALA A 271 19.28 -34.27 37.10
CA ALA A 271 20.32 -35.26 37.33
C ALA A 271 21.31 -35.35 36.15
N ALA A 272 22.58 -35.59 36.45
CA ALA A 272 23.71 -35.57 35.49
C ALA A 272 23.51 -36.42 34.21
N TYR A 273 22.57 -37.37 34.21
CA TYR A 273 22.13 -38.12 33.03
C TYR A 273 21.42 -37.28 31.94
N THR A 274 20.90 -36.10 32.28
CA THR A 274 20.13 -35.25 31.33
C THR A 274 20.97 -34.19 30.61
N ARG A 275 22.23 -33.95 31.00
CA ARG A 275 23.05 -32.89 30.38
C ARG A 275 23.47 -33.23 28.94
N HIS A 276 23.74 -34.50 28.65
CA HIS A 276 24.08 -34.95 27.30
C HIS A 276 22.86 -34.88 26.39
N ASP A 277 21.72 -35.43 26.82
CA ASP A 277 20.44 -35.38 26.09
C ASP A 277 19.96 -33.94 25.82
N ILE A 278 20.17 -33.01 26.75
CA ILE A 278 19.85 -31.60 26.57
C ILE A 278 20.79 -30.93 25.55
N LEU A 279 22.10 -31.23 25.60
CA LEU A 279 23.05 -30.69 24.64
C LEU A 279 22.78 -31.21 23.23
N GLU A 280 22.47 -32.51 23.10
CA GLU A 280 22.06 -33.13 21.84
C GLU A 280 20.75 -32.52 21.33
N GLY A 281 19.77 -32.30 22.21
CA GLY A 281 18.53 -31.58 21.87
C GLY A 281 18.77 -30.14 21.38
N TYR A 282 19.67 -29.39 22.03
CA TYR A 282 20.06 -28.06 21.54
C TYR A 282 20.86 -28.12 20.23
N LEU A 283 21.68 -29.15 20.02
CA LEU A 283 22.43 -29.34 18.77
C LEU A 283 21.48 -29.61 17.60
N PHE A 284 20.44 -30.42 17.81
CA PHE A 284 19.37 -30.65 16.84
C PHE A 284 18.51 -29.40 16.59
N ALA A 285 18.28 -28.59 17.63
CA ALA A 285 17.57 -27.32 17.50
C ALA A 285 18.44 -26.18 16.94
N ALA A 286 19.77 -26.32 16.96
CA ALA A 286 20.72 -25.26 16.63
C ALA A 286 20.51 -24.67 15.23
N PRO A 287 20.29 -25.45 14.15
CA PRO A 287 20.04 -24.87 12.83
C PRO A 287 18.81 -23.94 12.81
N TRP A 288 17.73 -24.31 13.50
CA TRP A 288 16.53 -23.48 13.61
C TRP A 288 16.77 -22.25 14.49
N LEU A 289 17.43 -22.40 15.64
CA LEU A 289 17.73 -21.30 16.56
C LEU A 289 18.66 -20.26 15.91
N ILE A 290 19.71 -20.71 15.23
CA ILE A 290 20.63 -19.85 14.47
C ILE A 290 19.83 -19.11 13.40
N GLY A 291 19.04 -19.82 12.59
CA GLY A 291 18.20 -19.20 11.58
C GLY A 291 17.24 -18.15 12.16
N PHE A 292 16.56 -18.48 13.26
CA PHE A 292 15.66 -17.56 13.96
C PHE A 292 16.38 -16.31 14.47
N ILE A 293 17.55 -16.46 15.10
CA ILE A 293 18.32 -15.32 15.63
C ILE A 293 18.79 -14.40 14.51
N PHE A 294 19.36 -14.95 13.43
CA PHE A 294 19.95 -14.13 12.37
C PHE A 294 18.92 -13.56 11.38
N PHE A 295 17.87 -14.32 11.06
CA PHE A 295 16.91 -13.93 10.03
C PHE A 295 15.59 -13.37 10.59
N THR A 296 15.28 -13.57 11.87
CA THR A 296 14.04 -13.06 12.48
C THR A 296 14.31 -12.12 13.66
N ALA A 297 14.83 -12.63 14.77
CA ALA A 297 14.97 -11.84 15.99
C ALA A 297 15.99 -10.68 15.84
N GLY A 298 17.12 -10.93 15.19
CA GLY A 298 18.17 -9.93 14.93
C GLY A 298 17.64 -8.72 14.15
N PRO A 299 17.08 -8.90 12.94
CA PRO A 299 16.47 -7.82 12.17
C PRO A 299 15.36 -7.08 12.93
N VAL A 300 14.52 -7.79 13.69
CA VAL A 300 13.49 -7.17 14.54
C VAL A 300 14.12 -6.26 15.59
N LEU A 301 15.15 -6.71 16.31
CA LEU A 301 15.85 -5.89 17.30
C LEU A 301 16.55 -4.67 16.66
N VAL A 302 17.15 -4.84 15.48
CA VAL A 302 17.76 -3.72 14.73
C VAL A 302 16.70 -2.72 14.29
N SER A 303 15.52 -3.18 13.85
CA SER A 303 14.40 -2.28 13.51
C SER A 303 13.94 -1.47 14.73
N PHE A 304 13.97 -2.05 15.93
CA PHE A 304 13.66 -1.32 17.17
C PHE A 304 14.63 -0.18 17.39
N LEU A 305 15.92 -0.43 17.21
CA LEU A 305 16.95 0.61 17.30
C LEU A 305 16.74 1.71 16.25
N PHE A 306 16.44 1.33 15.00
CA PHE A 306 16.17 2.28 13.94
C PHE A 306 14.90 3.09 14.16
N SER A 307 13.93 2.59 14.93
CA SER A 307 12.75 3.38 15.29
C SER A 307 13.08 4.68 16.04
N PHE A 308 14.23 4.73 16.71
CA PHE A 308 14.75 5.94 17.40
C PHE A 308 15.74 6.74 16.57
N CYS A 309 15.95 6.36 15.31
CA CYS A 309 16.88 6.99 14.40
C CYS A 309 16.15 7.65 13.23
N ASP A 310 16.71 8.73 12.69
CA ASP A 310 16.44 9.12 11.32
C ASP A 310 17.39 8.34 10.41
N TYR A 311 16.83 7.36 9.71
CA TYR A 311 17.56 6.48 8.80
C TYR A 311 16.84 6.48 7.44
N ARG A 312 17.56 6.90 6.40
CA ARG A 312 17.02 7.04 5.04
C ARG A 312 17.60 6.05 4.02
N VAL A 313 18.20 4.95 4.47
CA VAL A 313 18.93 3.94 3.67
C VAL A 313 20.20 4.49 2.99
N LEU A 314 20.07 5.57 2.22
CA LEU A 314 21.12 6.25 1.48
C LEU A 314 22.01 7.13 2.36
N SER A 315 21.56 7.47 3.56
CA SER A 315 22.30 8.25 4.54
C SER A 315 22.55 7.45 5.82
N PRO A 316 23.68 7.68 6.53
CA PRO A 316 23.93 6.98 7.78
C PRO A 316 22.87 7.33 8.82
N ALA A 317 22.51 6.36 9.66
CA ALA A 317 21.51 6.52 10.69
C ALA A 317 21.94 7.55 11.75
N ARG A 318 21.04 8.47 12.10
CA ARG A 318 21.26 9.48 13.14
C ARG A 318 20.28 9.30 14.29
N TRP A 319 20.75 9.40 15.54
CA TRP A 319 19.90 9.21 16.71
C TRP A 319 19.00 10.42 16.97
N VAL A 320 17.69 10.24 16.83
CA VAL A 320 16.67 11.30 17.03
C VAL A 320 15.80 11.07 18.28
N GLY A 321 15.99 9.94 18.97
CA GLY A 321 15.18 9.57 20.14
C GLY A 321 13.72 9.34 19.78
N MET A 322 12.78 9.95 20.51
CA MET A 322 11.33 9.75 20.33
C MET A 322 10.72 10.60 19.21
N ASN A 323 11.53 11.30 18.41
CA ASN A 323 11.01 12.26 17.45
C ASN A 323 10.12 11.62 16.36
N ASN A 324 10.45 10.40 15.91
CA ASN A 324 9.61 9.66 14.95
C ASN A 324 8.22 9.38 15.52
N TYR A 325 8.12 9.03 16.80
CA TYR A 325 6.85 8.79 17.47
C TYR A 325 6.05 10.08 17.68
N ARG A 326 6.72 11.19 18.01
CA ARG A 326 6.08 12.51 18.12
C ARG A 326 5.53 12.98 16.78
N GLU A 327 6.31 12.89 15.71
CA GLU A 327 5.88 13.19 14.34
C GLU A 327 4.62 12.40 14.00
N MET A 328 4.65 11.09 14.24
CA MET A 328 3.56 10.19 13.91
C MET A 328 2.23 10.53 14.60
N VAL A 329 2.28 10.95 15.87
CA VAL A 329 1.07 11.22 16.64
C VAL A 329 0.52 12.63 16.40
N PHE A 330 1.40 13.63 16.23
CA PHE A 330 1.02 15.04 16.26
C PHE A 330 1.16 15.77 14.92
N GLU A 331 1.99 15.28 14.01
CA GLU A 331 2.32 15.98 12.75
C GLU A 331 1.81 15.22 11.52
N ASP A 332 1.61 13.90 11.62
CA ASP A 332 1.19 13.06 10.50
C ASP A 332 -0.33 12.76 10.50
N PRO A 333 -1.12 13.40 9.62
CA PRO A 333 -2.55 13.14 9.52
C PRO A 333 -2.88 11.76 8.90
N LEU A 334 -1.97 11.17 8.11
CA LEU A 334 -2.19 9.89 7.45
C LEU A 334 -2.05 8.71 8.42
N PHE A 335 -1.29 8.87 9.49
CA PHE A 335 -1.16 7.88 10.56
C PHE A 335 -2.54 7.49 11.13
N TRP A 336 -3.31 8.46 11.60
CA TRP A 336 -4.63 8.20 12.19
C TRP A 336 -5.65 7.72 11.16
N LYS A 337 -5.59 8.27 9.94
CA LYS A 337 -6.47 7.83 8.83
C LYS A 337 -6.22 6.37 8.48
N SER A 338 -4.96 5.95 8.39
CA SER A 338 -4.60 4.57 8.05
C SER A 338 -4.90 3.57 9.16
N LEU A 339 -4.71 3.99 10.42
CA LEU A 339 -5.13 3.20 11.58
C LEU A 339 -6.66 3.04 11.62
N TRP A 340 -7.41 4.11 11.38
CA TRP A 340 -8.88 4.06 11.31
C TRP A 340 -9.39 3.15 10.21
N ASN A 341 -8.82 3.24 8.99
CA ASN A 341 -9.19 2.35 7.90
C ASN A 341 -8.96 0.88 8.27
N THR A 342 -7.84 0.59 8.93
CA THR A 342 -7.48 -0.77 9.38
C THR A 342 -8.40 -1.28 10.48
N ALA A 343 -8.73 -0.40 11.45
CA ALA A 343 -9.68 -0.71 12.51
C ALA A 343 -11.09 -0.95 11.96
N TYR A 344 -11.57 -0.09 11.04
CA TYR A 344 -12.84 -0.27 10.34
C TYR A 344 -12.87 -1.61 9.61
N TYR A 345 -11.86 -1.90 8.78
CA TYR A 345 -11.78 -3.16 8.07
C TYR A 345 -11.81 -4.35 9.03
N THR A 346 -11.01 -4.33 10.10
CA THR A 346 -10.98 -5.38 11.11
C THR A 346 -12.32 -5.59 11.79
N ALA A 347 -13.00 -4.51 12.19
CA ALA A 347 -14.26 -4.55 12.91
C ALA A 347 -15.41 -5.17 12.11
N PHE A 348 -15.39 -5.07 10.78
CA PHE A 348 -16.41 -5.68 9.90
C PHE A 348 -15.95 -7.02 9.34
N HIS A 349 -14.73 -7.09 8.79
CA HIS A 349 -14.22 -8.29 8.13
C HIS A 349 -14.12 -9.48 9.08
N VAL A 350 -13.60 -9.30 10.30
CA VAL A 350 -13.36 -10.42 11.21
C VAL A 350 -14.67 -11.04 11.70
N PRO A 351 -15.67 -10.29 12.21
CA PRO A 351 -16.93 -10.90 12.62
C PRO A 351 -17.70 -11.54 11.45
N LEU A 352 -17.77 -10.86 10.30
CA LEU A 352 -18.40 -11.42 9.11
C LEU A 352 -17.70 -12.69 8.64
N GLY A 353 -16.36 -12.71 8.71
CA GLY A 353 -15.57 -13.86 8.33
C GLY A 353 -15.74 -15.04 9.29
N LEU A 354 -15.78 -14.79 10.60
CA LEU A 354 -16.03 -15.82 11.60
C LEU A 354 -17.44 -16.43 11.44
N CYS A 355 -18.45 -15.58 11.29
CA CYS A 355 -19.83 -16.01 11.06
C CYS A 355 -19.97 -16.79 9.75
N GLY A 356 -19.37 -16.31 8.66
CA GLY A 356 -19.40 -16.98 7.36
C GLY A 356 -18.66 -18.32 7.39
N ALA A 357 -17.49 -18.39 8.02
CA ALA A 357 -16.73 -19.62 8.19
C ALA A 357 -17.49 -20.66 9.04
N LEU A 358 -18.14 -20.23 10.13
CA LEU A 358 -18.96 -21.09 10.97
C LEU A 358 -20.19 -21.61 10.21
N LEU A 359 -20.89 -20.73 9.48
CA LEU A 359 -22.03 -21.10 8.66
C LEU A 359 -21.64 -22.16 7.62
N LEU A 360 -20.56 -21.92 6.88
CA LEU A 360 -20.05 -22.88 5.91
C LEU A 360 -19.62 -24.20 6.58
N ALA A 361 -18.96 -24.15 7.73
CA ALA A 361 -18.56 -25.36 8.46
C ALA A 361 -19.78 -26.20 8.88
N VAL A 362 -20.84 -25.57 9.40
CA VAL A 362 -22.08 -26.25 9.78
C VAL A 362 -22.78 -26.86 8.56
N LEU A 363 -22.90 -26.10 7.46
CA LEU A 363 -23.46 -26.60 6.20
C LEU A 363 -22.65 -27.78 5.66
N LEU A 364 -21.32 -27.70 5.76
CA LEU A 364 -20.41 -28.71 5.23
C LEU A 364 -20.17 -29.93 6.14
N ASN A 365 -20.77 -29.93 7.34
CA ASN A 365 -20.74 -31.05 8.27
C ASN A 365 -21.91 -32.03 8.08
N GLN A 366 -22.84 -31.74 7.18
CA GLN A 366 -23.97 -32.64 6.91
C GLN A 366 -23.51 -33.93 6.22
N LYS A 367 -24.21 -35.03 6.51
CA LYS A 367 -23.92 -36.37 5.94
C LYS A 367 -24.56 -36.55 4.56
N VAL A 368 -24.26 -35.65 3.62
CA VAL A 368 -24.78 -35.70 2.24
C VAL A 368 -23.74 -36.35 1.31
N ARG A 369 -24.17 -36.94 0.19
CA ARG A 369 -23.26 -37.44 -0.85
C ARG A 369 -22.63 -36.25 -1.60
N GLY A 370 -21.34 -36.32 -1.92
CA GLY A 370 -20.62 -35.25 -2.65
C GLY A 370 -19.96 -34.17 -1.79
N MET A 371 -19.97 -34.28 -0.46
CA MET A 371 -19.44 -33.24 0.44
C MET A 371 -17.95 -32.94 0.29
N ARG A 372 -17.15 -33.93 -0.15
CA ARG A 372 -15.72 -33.70 -0.45
C ARG A 372 -15.56 -32.66 -1.57
N PHE A 373 -16.40 -32.71 -2.60
CA PHE A 373 -16.38 -31.77 -3.71
C PHE A 373 -16.73 -30.35 -3.26
N PHE A 374 -17.80 -30.19 -2.47
CA PHE A 374 -18.17 -28.86 -1.93
C PHE A 374 -17.08 -28.28 -1.02
N ARG A 375 -16.49 -29.11 -0.14
CA ARG A 375 -15.35 -28.68 0.70
C ARG A 375 -14.17 -28.18 -0.14
N THR A 376 -13.86 -28.87 -1.24
CA THR A 376 -12.83 -28.42 -2.19
C THR A 376 -13.20 -27.07 -2.81
N ILE A 377 -14.42 -26.91 -3.34
CA ILE A 377 -14.87 -25.65 -3.96
C ILE A 377 -14.73 -24.46 -3.00
N PHE A 378 -15.23 -24.59 -1.77
CA PHE A 378 -15.19 -23.49 -0.79
C PHE A 378 -13.78 -23.26 -0.22
N TYR A 379 -12.87 -24.22 -0.32
CA TYR A 379 -11.48 -24.08 0.12
C TYR A 379 -10.53 -23.52 -0.95
N ILE A 380 -10.79 -23.77 -2.24
CA ILE A 380 -9.97 -23.30 -3.36
C ILE A 380 -9.59 -21.81 -3.25
N PRO A 381 -10.51 -20.86 -2.97
CA PRO A 381 -10.18 -19.45 -2.90
C PRO A 381 -9.08 -19.10 -1.88
N SER A 382 -8.97 -19.87 -0.79
CA SER A 382 -7.96 -19.65 0.25
C SER A 382 -6.55 -20.08 -0.16
N ILE A 383 -6.40 -20.83 -1.25
CA ILE A 383 -5.10 -21.32 -1.75
C ILE A 383 -4.60 -20.46 -2.92
N ILE A 384 -5.49 -19.75 -3.60
CA ILE A 384 -5.12 -18.89 -4.74
C ILE A 384 -4.28 -17.71 -4.23
N SER A 385 -3.27 -17.30 -5.01
CA SER A 385 -2.44 -16.13 -4.71
C SER A 385 -3.30 -14.88 -4.51
N GLY A 386 -3.06 -14.14 -3.43
CA GLY A 386 -3.80 -12.92 -3.11
C GLY A 386 -3.75 -11.87 -4.22
N VAL A 387 -2.66 -11.79 -4.99
CA VAL A 387 -2.54 -10.91 -6.16
C VAL A 387 -3.50 -11.34 -7.26
N ALA A 388 -3.53 -12.63 -7.60
CA ALA A 388 -4.42 -13.16 -8.63
C ALA A 388 -5.90 -12.97 -8.25
N VAL A 389 -6.25 -13.20 -6.97
CA VAL A 389 -7.60 -12.91 -6.47
C VAL A 389 -7.93 -11.42 -6.60
N SER A 390 -7.00 -10.54 -6.22
CA SER A 390 -7.19 -9.09 -6.32
C SER A 390 -7.46 -8.65 -7.75
N VAL A 391 -6.71 -9.16 -8.73
CA VAL A 391 -6.90 -8.87 -10.17
C VAL A 391 -8.25 -9.37 -10.67
N LEU A 392 -8.61 -10.60 -10.33
CA LEU A 392 -9.92 -11.17 -10.69
C LEU A 392 -11.07 -10.34 -10.13
N TRP A 393 -10.96 -9.91 -8.86
CA TRP A 393 -11.99 -9.07 -8.25
C TRP A 393 -12.02 -7.66 -8.80
N MET A 394 -10.89 -7.08 -9.24
CA MET A 394 -10.91 -5.81 -9.98
C MET A 394 -11.76 -5.90 -11.25
N TRP A 395 -11.74 -7.03 -11.96
CA TRP A 395 -12.60 -7.24 -13.13
C TRP A 395 -14.06 -7.43 -12.75
N ILE A 396 -14.36 -8.22 -11.71
CA ILE A 396 -15.73 -8.45 -11.23
C ILE A 396 -16.39 -7.15 -10.74
N LEU A 397 -15.61 -6.34 -10.02
CA LEU A 397 -16.03 -5.09 -9.41
C LEU A 397 -15.88 -3.88 -10.36
N ASN A 398 -15.47 -4.10 -11.61
CA ASN A 398 -15.34 -3.02 -12.57
C ASN A 398 -16.71 -2.35 -12.78
N PRO A 399 -16.80 -1.00 -12.70
CA PRO A 399 -18.09 -0.35 -12.80
C PRO A 399 -18.75 -0.42 -14.17
N GLU A 400 -17.97 -0.53 -15.26
CA GLU A 400 -18.46 -0.51 -16.64
C GLU A 400 -18.85 -1.90 -17.15
N TYR A 401 -17.95 -2.88 -17.00
CA TYR A 401 -18.11 -4.22 -17.57
C TYR A 401 -18.09 -5.33 -16.51
N GLY A 402 -18.06 -4.97 -15.22
CA GLY A 402 -18.01 -5.93 -14.14
C GLY A 402 -19.28 -6.74 -14.02
N ILE A 403 -19.10 -8.04 -13.79
CA ILE A 403 -20.20 -9.01 -13.68
C ILE A 403 -21.14 -8.64 -12.52
N LEU A 404 -20.61 -8.07 -11.43
CA LEU A 404 -21.42 -7.68 -10.28
C LEU A 404 -22.38 -6.53 -10.63
N ASN A 405 -21.89 -5.48 -11.30
CA ASN A 405 -22.74 -4.38 -11.74
C ASN A 405 -23.72 -4.81 -12.83
N ALA A 406 -23.30 -5.67 -13.76
CA ALA A 406 -24.20 -6.24 -14.75
C ALA A 406 -25.34 -7.04 -14.10
N ALA A 407 -25.07 -7.79 -13.03
CA ALA A 407 -26.10 -8.51 -12.27
C ALA A 407 -27.03 -7.57 -11.50
N LEU A 408 -26.51 -6.51 -10.86
CA LEU A 408 -27.31 -5.49 -10.17
C LEU A 408 -28.21 -4.72 -11.13
N SER A 409 -27.70 -4.38 -12.32
CA SER A 409 -28.47 -3.67 -13.33
C SER A 409 -29.69 -4.47 -13.82
N LYS A 410 -29.59 -5.81 -13.90
CA LYS A 410 -30.73 -6.68 -14.25
C LYS A 410 -31.90 -6.61 -13.26
N ILE A 411 -31.62 -6.29 -12.00
CA ILE A 411 -32.64 -6.10 -10.95
C ILE A 411 -32.96 -4.62 -10.71
N GLY A 412 -32.55 -3.73 -11.62
CA GLY A 412 -32.84 -2.29 -11.57
C GLY A 412 -31.95 -1.47 -10.64
N ILE A 413 -30.89 -2.06 -10.07
CA ILE A 413 -29.96 -1.37 -9.17
C ILE A 413 -28.75 -0.88 -9.96
N GLN A 414 -28.51 0.44 -9.92
CA GLN A 414 -27.24 1.00 -10.42
C GLN A 414 -26.14 0.70 -9.40
N GLY A 415 -25.20 -0.18 -9.76
CA GLY A 415 -24.11 -0.57 -8.89
C GLY A 415 -23.13 0.60 -8.65
N PRO A 416 -22.55 0.70 -7.44
CA PRO A 416 -21.62 1.78 -7.11
C PRO A 416 -20.29 1.63 -7.84
N GLY A 417 -19.46 2.68 -7.76
CA GLY A 417 -18.05 2.60 -8.11
C GLY A 417 -17.27 1.84 -7.04
N TRP A 418 -17.33 0.50 -7.05
CA TRP A 418 -16.83 -0.34 -5.95
C TRP A 418 -15.43 0.00 -5.47
N LEU A 419 -14.49 0.30 -6.38
CA LEU A 419 -13.10 0.62 -6.07
C LEU A 419 -12.75 2.09 -6.28
N THR A 420 -13.69 2.87 -6.81
CA THR A 420 -13.51 4.25 -7.29
C THR A 420 -14.28 5.27 -6.47
N ASP A 421 -15.19 4.82 -5.61
CA ASP A 421 -15.92 5.63 -4.64
C ASP A 421 -15.32 5.41 -3.23
N PRO A 422 -14.89 6.47 -2.53
CA PRO A 422 -14.35 6.39 -1.16
C PRO A 422 -15.27 5.71 -0.14
N ALA A 423 -16.58 5.74 -0.36
CA ALA A 423 -17.56 5.10 0.52
C ALA A 423 -17.63 3.58 0.30
N TRP A 424 -17.38 3.12 -0.94
CA TRP A 424 -17.53 1.71 -1.32
C TRP A 424 -16.22 0.93 -1.43
N SER A 425 -15.08 1.61 -1.58
CA SER A 425 -13.74 1.00 -1.70
C SER A 425 -13.41 0.04 -0.55
N LYS A 426 -13.66 0.43 0.71
CA LYS A 426 -13.47 -0.43 1.88
C LYS A 426 -14.46 -1.60 1.93
N PRO A 427 -15.79 -1.39 1.81
CA PRO A 427 -16.75 -2.49 1.67
C PRO A 427 -16.39 -3.50 0.58
N ALA A 428 -15.93 -3.02 -0.58
CA ALA A 428 -15.53 -3.88 -1.70
C ALA A 428 -14.36 -4.80 -1.32
N ILE A 429 -13.34 -4.28 -0.64
CA ILE A 429 -12.23 -5.09 -0.12
C ILE A 429 -12.71 -6.08 0.94
N ILE A 430 -13.65 -5.70 1.82
CA ILE A 430 -14.24 -6.62 2.81
C ILE A 430 -14.94 -7.78 2.10
N VAL A 431 -15.83 -7.50 1.15
CA VAL A 431 -16.57 -8.51 0.39
C VAL A 431 -15.63 -9.46 -0.35
N MET A 432 -14.61 -8.92 -1.01
CA MET A 432 -13.58 -9.72 -1.67
C MET A 432 -12.85 -10.63 -0.68
N SER A 433 -12.44 -10.13 0.49
CA SER A 433 -11.77 -10.93 1.50
C SER A 433 -12.64 -12.02 2.12
N LEU A 434 -13.97 -11.85 2.14
CA LEU A 434 -14.92 -12.90 2.57
C LEU A 434 -14.98 -14.08 1.57
N TRP A 435 -14.42 -13.96 0.37
CA TRP A 435 -14.27 -15.09 -0.54
C TRP A 435 -13.20 -16.09 -0.03
N GLY A 436 -12.27 -15.63 0.82
CA GLY A 436 -11.17 -16.42 1.37
C GLY A 436 -11.50 -17.21 2.65
N LEU A 437 -12.76 -17.33 3.06
CA LEU A 437 -13.16 -17.94 4.35
C LEU A 437 -12.94 -19.46 4.45
N GLY A 438 -12.59 -20.12 3.35
CA GLY A 438 -12.37 -21.56 3.28
C GLY A 438 -11.38 -22.09 4.33
N ALA A 439 -10.29 -21.37 4.59
CA ALA A 439 -9.31 -21.76 5.61
C ALA A 439 -9.92 -21.79 7.02
N GLY A 440 -10.61 -20.71 7.42
CA GLY A 440 -11.28 -20.65 8.72
C GLY A 440 -12.41 -21.67 8.85
N MET A 441 -13.15 -21.91 7.76
CA MET A 441 -14.17 -22.95 7.65
C MET A 441 -13.58 -24.34 7.90
N MET A 442 -12.42 -24.67 7.32
CA MET A 442 -11.79 -25.98 7.52
C MET A 442 -11.37 -26.22 8.98
N VAL A 443 -10.85 -25.20 9.66
CA VAL A 443 -10.53 -25.29 11.10
C VAL A 443 -11.79 -25.55 11.93
N LEU A 444 -12.85 -24.79 11.70
CA LEU A 444 -14.12 -24.96 12.43
C LEU A 444 -14.81 -26.28 12.10
N LEU A 445 -14.73 -26.74 10.86
CA LEU A 445 -15.27 -28.03 10.43
C LEU A 445 -14.54 -29.20 11.11
N ALA A 446 -13.21 -29.13 11.22
CA ALA A 446 -12.43 -30.13 11.93
C ALA A 446 -12.79 -30.19 13.42
N ALA A 447 -12.91 -29.02 14.07
CA ALA A 447 -13.35 -28.93 15.46
C ALA A 447 -14.78 -29.47 15.66
N LEU A 448 -15.69 -29.13 14.74
CA LEU A 448 -17.08 -29.59 14.76
C LEU A 448 -17.19 -31.12 14.62
N GLN A 449 -16.29 -31.74 13.84
CA GLN A 449 -16.22 -33.20 13.70
C GLN A 449 -15.63 -33.91 14.92
N GLY A 450 -14.88 -33.19 15.75
CA GLY A 450 -14.36 -33.70 17.03
C GLY A 450 -15.43 -33.85 18.10
N ILE A 451 -16.56 -33.16 17.99
CA ILE A 451 -17.62 -33.19 19.02
C ILE A 451 -18.25 -34.59 19.11
N PRO A 452 -18.23 -35.24 20.29
CA PRO A 452 -18.81 -36.57 20.46
C PRO A 452 -20.30 -36.62 20.13
N ARG A 453 -20.71 -37.61 19.32
CA ARG A 453 -22.11 -37.74 18.86
C ARG A 453 -23.12 -38.00 19.98
N HIS A 454 -22.70 -38.67 21.05
CA HIS A 454 -23.58 -39.02 22.17
C HIS A 454 -24.17 -37.78 22.85
N LEU A 455 -23.48 -36.64 22.86
CA LEU A 455 -24.00 -35.38 23.41
C LEU A 455 -25.25 -34.90 22.66
N TYR A 456 -25.26 -35.03 21.33
CA TYR A 456 -26.42 -34.68 20.50
C TYR A 456 -27.57 -35.69 20.64
N GLU A 457 -27.24 -36.98 20.81
CA GLU A 457 -28.24 -38.04 20.99
C GLU A 457 -28.96 -37.89 22.34
N SER A 458 -28.23 -37.67 23.43
CA SER A 458 -28.80 -37.40 24.75
C SER A 458 -29.68 -36.15 24.74
N ALA A 459 -29.21 -35.04 24.16
CA ALA A 459 -29.99 -33.82 24.07
C ALA A 459 -31.29 -34.00 23.25
N ARG A 460 -31.28 -34.84 22.22
CA ARG A 460 -32.49 -35.16 21.45
C ARG A 460 -33.48 -35.99 22.26
N ILE A 461 -33.01 -36.89 23.13
CA ILE A 461 -33.86 -37.64 24.06
C ILE A 461 -34.52 -36.68 25.05
N ASP A 462 -33.79 -35.66 25.52
CA ASP A 462 -34.30 -34.61 26.41
C ASP A 462 -35.19 -33.56 25.71
N GLY A 463 -35.52 -33.76 24.44
CA GLY A 463 -36.41 -32.88 23.67
C GLY A 463 -35.76 -31.60 23.14
N ALA A 464 -34.43 -31.45 23.21
CA ALA A 464 -33.74 -30.30 22.67
C ALA A 464 -33.75 -30.33 21.13
N GLY A 465 -34.40 -29.32 20.52
CA GLY A 465 -34.40 -29.12 19.06
C GLY A 465 -33.03 -28.68 18.51
N VAL A 466 -32.89 -28.68 17.17
CA VAL A 466 -31.63 -28.38 16.46
C VAL A 466 -31.02 -27.02 16.87
N PHE A 467 -31.86 -26.01 17.07
CA PHE A 467 -31.40 -24.68 17.48
C PHE A 467 -30.83 -24.67 18.91
N LEU A 468 -31.48 -25.39 19.84
CA LEU A 468 -30.99 -25.53 21.22
C LEU A 468 -29.69 -26.33 21.24
N GLN A 469 -29.59 -27.41 20.47
CA GLN A 469 -28.34 -28.18 20.33
C GLN A 469 -27.21 -27.30 19.77
N PHE A 470 -27.50 -26.44 18.79
CA PHE A 470 -26.51 -25.53 18.24
C PHE A 470 -25.98 -24.53 19.29
N ILE A 471 -26.87 -23.86 20.02
CA ILE A 471 -26.49 -22.84 21.01
C ILE A 471 -25.84 -23.43 22.27
N TYR A 472 -26.34 -24.57 22.76
CA TYR A 472 -25.93 -25.12 24.05
C TYR A 472 -24.89 -26.25 23.97
N ILE A 473 -24.68 -26.86 22.79
CA ILE A 473 -23.69 -27.92 22.60
C ILE A 473 -22.65 -27.49 21.57
N THR A 474 -23.08 -27.17 20.35
CA THR A 474 -22.16 -26.90 19.25
C THR A 474 -21.31 -25.65 19.48
N VAL A 475 -21.92 -24.49 19.73
CA VAL A 475 -21.19 -23.22 19.91
C VAL A 475 -20.23 -23.28 21.11
N PRO A 476 -20.64 -23.76 22.31
CA PRO A 476 -19.75 -23.82 23.48
C PRO A 476 -18.52 -24.70 23.25
N LEU A 477 -18.70 -25.89 22.66
CA LEU A 477 -17.60 -26.82 22.36
C LEU A 477 -16.72 -26.34 21.19
N LEU A 478 -17.24 -25.46 20.33
CA LEU A 478 -16.45 -24.79 19.29
C LEU A 478 -15.69 -23.55 19.78
N THR A 479 -15.94 -23.06 21.00
CA THR A 479 -15.34 -21.80 21.49
C THR A 479 -13.80 -21.77 21.38
N PRO A 480 -13.02 -22.85 21.59
CA PRO A 480 -11.57 -22.80 21.41
C PRO A 480 -11.16 -22.56 19.95
N ALA A 481 -11.86 -23.18 19.00
CA ALA A 481 -11.60 -23.01 17.57
C ALA A 481 -12.09 -21.64 17.05
N LEU A 482 -13.23 -21.16 17.55
CA LEU A 482 -13.72 -19.81 17.28
C LEU A 482 -12.75 -18.76 17.81
N PHE A 483 -12.23 -18.95 19.02
CA PHE A 483 -11.23 -18.05 19.61
C PHE A 483 -9.93 -18.05 18.81
N PHE A 484 -9.43 -19.22 18.41
CA PHE A 484 -8.26 -19.32 17.54
C PHE A 484 -8.46 -18.54 16.22
N ASN A 485 -9.58 -18.76 15.52
CA ASN A 485 -9.90 -18.06 14.29
C ASN A 485 -10.07 -16.54 14.51
N LEU A 486 -10.63 -16.12 15.64
CA LEU A 486 -10.76 -14.71 16.00
C LEU A 486 -9.39 -14.05 16.16
N VAL A 487 -8.48 -14.67 16.91
CA VAL A 487 -7.12 -14.14 17.14
C VAL A 487 -6.35 -14.04 15.83
N ILE A 488 -6.32 -15.12 15.04
CA ILE A 488 -5.63 -15.14 13.73
C ILE A 488 -6.27 -14.16 12.76
N GLY A 489 -7.60 -14.06 12.75
CA GLY A 489 -8.35 -13.12 11.91
C GLY A 489 -8.00 -11.66 12.22
N ILE A 490 -7.90 -11.29 13.50
CA ILE A 490 -7.51 -9.93 13.91
C ILE A 490 -6.04 -9.64 13.55
N ILE A 491 -5.12 -10.58 13.81
CA ILE A 491 -3.71 -10.39 13.42
C ILE A 491 -3.60 -10.17 11.90
N GLY A 492 -4.28 -11.02 11.11
CA GLY A 492 -4.28 -10.94 9.66
C GLY A 492 -4.94 -9.67 9.12
N SER A 493 -6.03 -9.20 9.74
CA SER A 493 -6.74 -8.00 9.28
C SER A 493 -5.93 -6.71 9.51
N PHE A 494 -5.11 -6.65 10.56
CA PHE A 494 -4.17 -5.56 10.79
C PHE A 494 -2.97 -5.56 9.82
N GLN A 495 -2.69 -6.71 9.21
CA GLN A 495 -1.62 -6.90 8.22
C GLN A 495 -2.12 -6.85 6.76
N ILE A 496 -3.35 -6.37 6.53
CA ILE A 496 -3.87 -6.22 5.16
C ILE A 496 -3.00 -5.28 4.32
N PHE A 497 -2.44 -5.82 3.25
CA PHE A 497 -1.53 -5.11 2.36
C PHE A 497 -1.86 -5.37 0.90
N THR A 498 -1.79 -6.63 0.47
CA THR A 498 -1.84 -7.03 -0.94
C THR A 498 -3.08 -6.50 -1.66
N GLN A 499 -4.26 -6.68 -1.07
CA GLN A 499 -5.53 -6.25 -1.65
C GLN A 499 -5.55 -4.74 -1.85
N ALA A 500 -5.12 -3.99 -0.83
CA ALA A 500 -5.13 -2.54 -0.87
C ALA A 500 -4.06 -1.95 -1.78
N TYR A 501 -2.92 -2.62 -1.91
CA TYR A 501 -1.86 -2.23 -2.83
C TYR A 501 -2.27 -2.49 -4.28
N VAL A 502 -2.77 -3.70 -4.58
CA VAL A 502 -3.09 -4.14 -5.93
C VAL A 502 -4.39 -3.55 -6.47
N MET A 503 -5.46 -3.49 -5.65
CA MET A 503 -6.79 -3.14 -6.14
C MET A 503 -7.02 -1.62 -6.28
N THR A 504 -6.42 -0.83 -5.38
CA THR A 504 -6.71 0.60 -5.28
C THR A 504 -5.49 1.46 -5.05
N ASN A 505 -4.34 0.85 -4.71
CA ASN A 505 -3.15 1.53 -4.22
C ASN A 505 -3.54 2.61 -3.18
N GLY A 506 -4.27 2.22 -2.13
CA GLY A 506 -4.66 3.11 -1.02
C GLY A 506 -5.80 4.10 -1.29
N GLY A 507 -6.18 4.35 -2.54
CA GLY A 507 -7.23 5.30 -2.91
C GLY A 507 -8.65 4.71 -2.96
N PRO A 508 -9.64 5.51 -3.40
CA PRO A 508 -9.59 6.97 -3.61
C PRO A 508 -9.61 7.72 -2.27
N LEU A 509 -9.07 8.94 -2.23
CA LEU A 509 -9.02 9.80 -1.04
C LEU A 509 -8.44 9.11 0.21
N ASP A 510 -7.38 8.33 0.02
CA ASP A 510 -6.78 7.42 1.01
C ASP A 510 -7.79 6.51 1.76
N SER A 511 -8.96 6.23 1.18
CA SER A 511 -10.03 5.47 1.84
C SER A 511 -9.63 4.02 2.14
N THR A 512 -8.71 3.45 1.36
CA THR A 512 -8.15 2.12 1.57
C THR A 512 -6.65 2.16 1.92
N LEU A 513 -6.14 3.32 2.35
CA LEU A 513 -4.78 3.42 2.87
C LEU A 513 -4.76 2.73 4.22
N PHE A 514 -4.51 1.42 4.24
CA PHE A 514 -4.36 0.67 5.49
C PHE A 514 -2.98 0.89 6.10
N TYR A 515 -2.84 0.58 7.38
CA TYR A 515 -1.64 0.84 8.15
C TYR A 515 -0.41 0.15 7.54
N ALA A 516 -0.55 -1.14 7.17
CA ALA A 516 0.54 -1.90 6.56
C ALA A 516 0.94 -1.35 5.18
N LEU A 517 -0.03 -0.87 4.39
CA LEU A 517 0.25 -0.19 3.12
C LEU A 517 0.99 1.13 3.36
N TYR A 518 0.55 1.94 4.32
CA TYR A 518 1.21 3.21 4.64
C TYR A 518 2.64 3.02 5.16
N LEU A 519 2.86 2.00 6.01
CA LEU A 519 4.18 1.58 6.46
C LEU A 519 5.07 1.19 5.27
N PHE A 520 4.55 0.38 4.34
CA PHE A 520 5.28 -0.03 3.16
C PHE A 520 5.71 1.17 2.28
N ARG A 521 4.81 2.11 2.02
CA ARG A 521 5.13 3.32 1.25
C ARG A 521 6.24 4.12 1.91
N THR A 522 6.10 4.37 3.20
CA THR A 522 7.11 5.08 3.99
C THR A 522 8.49 4.39 3.91
N ALA A 523 8.52 3.07 4.04
CA ALA A 523 9.76 2.29 4.06
C ALA A 523 10.43 2.19 2.69
N PHE A 524 9.66 1.87 1.65
CA PHE A 524 10.19 1.42 0.36
C PHE A 524 9.95 2.40 -0.80
N GLN A 525 9.06 3.38 -0.64
CA GLN A 525 8.87 4.44 -1.63
C GLN A 525 9.56 5.72 -1.15
N SER A 526 9.27 6.16 0.08
CA SER A 526 9.88 7.38 0.66
C SER A 526 11.23 7.14 1.34
N PHE A 527 11.67 5.88 1.47
CA PHE A 527 12.91 5.46 2.12
C PHE A 527 13.09 5.95 3.57
N ARG A 528 12.03 6.38 4.28
CA ARG A 528 12.09 6.84 5.68
C ARG A 528 12.08 5.65 6.63
N MET A 529 13.08 4.78 6.54
CA MET A 529 13.18 3.51 7.28
C MET A 529 13.11 3.68 8.80
N GLY A 530 13.68 4.75 9.35
CA GLY A 530 13.59 5.03 10.78
C GLY A 530 12.15 5.27 11.25
N TYR A 531 11.40 6.10 10.51
CA TYR A 531 9.99 6.36 10.76
C TYR A 531 9.12 5.11 10.52
N ALA A 532 9.35 4.39 9.42
CA ALA A 532 8.64 3.14 9.13
C ALA A 532 8.89 2.06 10.20
N SER A 533 10.10 2.01 10.78
CA SER A 533 10.40 1.12 11.89
C SER A 533 9.59 1.50 13.14
N ALA A 534 9.46 2.79 13.45
CA ALA A 534 8.58 3.26 14.53
C ALA A 534 7.11 2.86 14.29
N MET A 535 6.62 2.99 13.06
CA MET A 535 5.29 2.51 12.68
C MET A 535 5.13 1.00 12.91
N ALA A 536 6.12 0.19 12.50
CA ALA A 536 6.09 -1.26 12.70
C ALA A 536 5.96 -1.64 14.18
N TRP A 537 6.67 -0.93 15.07
CA TRP A 537 6.61 -1.18 16.51
C TRP A 537 5.30 -0.73 17.15
N ILE A 538 4.68 0.35 16.66
CA ILE A 538 3.32 0.74 17.07
C ILE A 538 2.30 -0.30 16.61
N LEU A 539 2.37 -0.77 15.37
CA LEU A 539 1.48 -1.85 14.89
C LEU A 539 1.64 -3.10 15.74
N PHE A 540 2.88 -3.51 16.03
CA PHE A 540 3.16 -4.64 16.91
C PHE A 540 2.55 -4.43 18.30
N ALA A 541 2.74 -3.25 18.91
CA ALA A 541 2.18 -2.93 20.21
C ALA A 541 0.64 -2.99 20.20
N VAL A 542 -0.01 -2.44 19.17
CA VAL A 542 -1.48 -2.48 19.02
C VAL A 542 -1.97 -3.92 18.90
N VAL A 543 -1.39 -4.72 18.01
CA VAL A 543 -1.78 -6.13 17.81
C VAL A 543 -1.51 -6.96 19.06
N LEU A 544 -0.37 -6.74 19.74
CA LEU A 544 -0.04 -7.41 20.99
C LEU A 544 -1.04 -7.05 22.09
N SER A 545 -1.35 -5.77 22.27
CA SER A 545 -2.35 -5.30 23.24
C SER A 545 -3.72 -5.92 22.98
N LEU A 546 -4.18 -5.94 21.73
CA LEU A 546 -5.44 -6.59 21.34
C LEU A 546 -5.41 -8.09 21.63
N THR A 547 -4.30 -8.76 21.32
CA THR A 547 -4.13 -10.21 21.58
C THR A 547 -4.14 -10.50 23.09
N LEU A 548 -3.45 -9.69 23.90
CA LEU A 548 -3.44 -9.84 25.36
C LEU A 548 -4.83 -9.60 25.96
N VAL A 549 -5.59 -8.63 25.45
CA VAL A 549 -6.98 -8.39 25.84
C VAL A 549 -7.85 -9.60 25.47
N GLN A 550 -7.71 -10.12 24.25
CA GLN A 550 -8.43 -11.31 23.79
C GLN A 550 -8.11 -12.53 24.67
N MET A 551 -6.85 -12.81 24.98
CA MET A 551 -6.45 -13.91 25.86
C MET A 551 -6.99 -13.76 27.28
N ARG A 552 -7.05 -12.53 27.82
CA ARG A 552 -7.67 -12.28 29.13
C ARG A 552 -9.18 -12.51 29.09
N LEU A 553 -9.86 -12.06 28.04
CA LEU A 553 -11.30 -12.26 27.87
C LEU A 553 -11.64 -13.73 27.62
N ALA A 554 -10.80 -14.48 26.90
CA ALA A 554 -10.98 -15.89 26.58
C ALA A 554 -11.25 -16.75 27.81
N LYS A 555 -10.59 -16.45 28.94
CA LYS A 555 -10.81 -17.14 30.22
C LYS A 555 -12.26 -17.11 30.71
N ARG A 556 -13.10 -16.20 30.21
CA ARG A 556 -14.49 -16.03 30.61
C ARG A 556 -15.50 -16.78 29.73
N TRP A 557 -15.13 -17.15 28.50
CA TRP A 557 -16.09 -17.68 27.51
C TRP A 557 -15.56 -18.83 26.65
N VAL A 558 -14.28 -19.18 26.76
CA VAL A 558 -13.67 -20.31 26.04
C VAL A 558 -13.62 -21.54 26.95
N TYR A 559 -14.25 -22.62 26.51
CA TYR A 559 -14.33 -23.88 27.24
C TYR A 559 -13.34 -24.88 26.63
N TYR A 560 -12.27 -25.20 27.37
CA TYR A 560 -11.33 -26.26 26.98
C TYR A 560 -11.79 -27.60 27.57
N GLU A 561 -11.79 -28.65 26.75
CA GLU A 561 -12.18 -30.01 27.17
C GLU A 561 -11.30 -30.55 28.32
N THR A 562 -10.10 -30.02 28.50
CA THR A 562 -9.09 -30.51 29.48
C THR A 562 -8.76 -29.54 30.62
N GLY A 563 -9.60 -28.53 30.89
CA GLY A 563 -9.39 -27.61 32.01
C GLY A 563 -10.66 -27.38 32.83
N GLY A 564 -10.70 -27.93 34.05
CA GLY A 564 -11.77 -27.68 35.01
C GLY A 564 -11.99 -26.18 35.31
N PRO A 565 -13.14 -25.82 35.92
CA PRO A 565 -13.53 -24.43 36.11
C PRO A 565 -12.41 -23.66 36.81
N GLY A 566 -12.00 -22.56 36.19
CA GLY A 566 -11.08 -21.61 36.81
C GLY A 566 -11.63 -21.17 38.16
N LYS A 567 -10.77 -21.24 39.18
CA LYS A 567 -10.86 -20.33 40.31
C LYS A 567 -10.55 -18.91 39.84
#